data_AF-A0A2K8SYM0-F1
#
_entry.id   AF-A0A2K8SYM0-F1
#
_cell.length_a   1.000
_cell.length_b   1.000
_cell.length_c   1.000
_cell.angle_alpha   90.00
_cell.angle_beta   90.00
_cell.angle_gamma   90.00
#
_symmetry.space_group_name_H-M   'P 1'
#
loop_
_entity.id
_entity.type
_entity.pdbx_description
1 polymer ?
#
loop_
_entity_poly.entity_id
_entity_poly.type
_entity_poly.pdbx_seq_one_letter_code
_entity_poly.pdbx_strand_id
1 'polypeptide(L)'
;MLDEKFPEGQYIDIPGLSKVATIQDIESQGWSLNPGRYVGVTERVIEDFDFAEKLEELNEELEVLNVEARELEERIAENVALLLESSFT
;
A
#
# COMPACT_ATOMS: atom_id res chain seq x y z
N MET A 1 -26.65 9.02 3.82
CA MET A 1 -25.38 8.58 4.45
C MET A 1 -25.56 7.55 5.55
N LEU A 2 -26.37 7.78 6.60
CA LEU A 2 -26.75 6.74 7.57
C LEU A 2 -27.95 5.93 7.10
N ASP A 3 -29.02 6.59 6.64
CA ASP A 3 -30.24 5.91 6.16
C ASP A 3 -30.01 5.00 4.93
N GLU A 4 -28.96 5.25 4.16
CA GLU A 4 -28.52 4.41 3.04
C GLU A 4 -27.86 3.10 3.51
N LYS A 5 -27.17 3.13 4.65
CA LYS A 5 -26.45 1.98 5.22
C LYS A 5 -27.28 1.25 6.26
N PHE A 6 -28.17 1.96 6.93
CA PHE A 6 -29.04 1.46 8.00
C PHE A 6 -30.47 1.92 7.72
N PRO A 7 -31.19 1.23 6.81
CA PRO A 7 -32.57 1.57 6.48
C PRO A 7 -33.43 1.59 7.74
N GLU A 8 -34.25 2.63 7.90
CA GLU A 8 -35.11 2.82 9.07
C GLU A 8 -34.36 2.90 10.42
N GLY A 9 -33.04 3.18 10.39
CA GLY A 9 -32.18 3.19 11.57
C GLY A 9 -31.91 1.81 12.16
N GLN A 10 -32.23 0.73 11.42
CA GLN A 10 -32.00 -0.64 11.88
C GLN A 10 -30.56 -1.07 11.65
N TYR A 11 -29.99 -1.74 12.65
CA TYR A 11 -28.66 -2.31 12.56
C TYR A 11 -28.61 -3.47 11.56
N ILE A 12 -27.56 -3.51 10.75
CA ILE A 12 -27.21 -4.65 9.90
C ILE A 12 -25.69 -4.84 9.88
N ASP A 13 -25.26 -6.09 9.66
CA ASP A 13 -23.87 -6.40 9.36
C ASP A 13 -23.56 -5.96 7.92
N ILE A 14 -22.49 -5.18 7.74
CA ILE A 14 -22.06 -4.62 6.46
C ILE A 14 -20.57 -4.94 6.28
N PRO A 15 -20.19 -5.73 5.25
CA PRO A 15 -18.79 -6.04 4.96
C PRO A 15 -17.92 -4.78 4.86
N GLY A 16 -16.83 -4.73 5.63
CA GLY A 16 -15.93 -3.58 5.71
C GLY A 16 -16.39 -2.44 6.64
N LEU A 17 -17.56 -2.54 7.28
CA LEU A 17 -18.14 -1.44 8.07
C LEU A 17 -18.65 -1.88 9.46
N SER A 18 -19.52 -2.87 9.54
CA SER A 18 -20.16 -3.28 10.80
C SER A 18 -20.33 -4.79 10.89
N LYS A 19 -20.10 -5.36 12.08
CA LYS A 19 -20.40 -6.75 12.40
C LYS A 19 -20.69 -6.93 13.89
N VAL A 20 -21.67 -7.76 14.24
CA VAL A 20 -21.83 -8.26 15.62
C VAL A 20 -20.81 -9.36 15.88
N ALA A 21 -19.96 -9.17 16.90
CA ALA A 21 -19.01 -10.17 17.37
C ALA A 21 -19.45 -10.72 18.73
N THR A 22 -19.39 -12.04 18.90
CA THR A 22 -19.59 -12.68 20.20
C THR A 22 -18.34 -12.55 21.08
N ILE A 23 -18.47 -12.80 22.39
CA ILE A 23 -17.30 -12.82 23.30
C ILE A 23 -16.31 -13.91 22.87
N GLN A 24 -16.81 -15.05 22.40
CA GLN A 24 -16.00 -16.15 21.87
C GLN A 24 -15.21 -15.73 20.62
N ASP A 25 -15.82 -14.94 19.72
CA ASP A 25 -15.12 -14.38 18.56
C ASP A 25 -13.99 -13.44 19.01
N ILE A 26 -14.25 -12.60 20.03
CA ILE A 26 -13.27 -11.67 20.58
C ILE A 26 -12.10 -12.42 21.23
N GLU A 27 -12.39 -13.46 22.01
CA GLU A 27 -11.38 -14.31 22.63
C GLU A 27 -10.52 -15.00 21.56
N SER A 28 -11.13 -15.55 20.50
CA SER A 28 -10.41 -16.19 19.39
C SER A 28 -9.45 -15.24 18.65
N GLN A 29 -9.74 -13.93 18.67
CA GLN A 29 -8.91 -12.87 18.09
C GLN A 29 -7.88 -12.30 19.09
N GLY A 30 -7.68 -12.95 20.25
CA GLY A 30 -6.76 -12.50 21.28
C GLY A 30 -7.20 -11.20 21.95
N TRP A 31 -8.52 -11.00 22.12
CA TRP A 31 -9.14 -9.82 22.71
C TRP A 31 -8.89 -8.50 21.95
N SER A 32 -8.44 -8.58 20.70
CA SER A 32 -8.20 -7.41 19.85
C SER A 32 -9.51 -6.90 19.27
N LEU A 33 -9.95 -5.71 19.67
CA LEU A 33 -11.18 -5.06 19.16
C LEU A 33 -10.97 -4.28 17.86
N ASN A 34 -9.89 -4.55 17.13
CA ASN A 34 -9.61 -3.90 15.85
C ASN A 34 -10.69 -4.32 14.83
N PRO A 35 -11.53 -3.39 14.31
CA PRO A 35 -12.69 -3.74 13.48
C PRO A 35 -12.37 -4.62 12.28
N GLY A 36 -11.20 -4.41 11.64
CA GLY A 36 -10.72 -5.20 10.51
C GLY A 36 -10.60 -6.70 10.76
N ARG A 37 -10.57 -7.14 12.02
CA ARG A 37 -10.61 -8.57 12.38
C ARG A 37 -12.00 -9.20 12.25
N TYR A 38 -13.05 -8.39 12.18
CA TYR A 38 -14.43 -8.82 12.25
C TYR A 38 -15.21 -8.48 10.98
N VAL A 39 -15.08 -7.25 10.49
CA VAL A 39 -15.97 -6.72 9.43
C VAL A 39 -15.68 -7.28 8.03
N GLY A 40 -14.57 -8.00 7.84
CA GLY A 40 -14.15 -8.46 6.51
C GLY A 40 -13.84 -7.30 5.57
N VAL A 41 -13.91 -7.55 4.26
CA VAL A 41 -13.78 -6.52 3.23
C VAL A 41 -15.06 -6.49 2.41
N THR A 42 -15.50 -5.30 2.00
CA THR A 42 -16.48 -5.19 0.92
C THR A 42 -15.93 -5.91 -0.31
N GLU A 43 -16.77 -6.67 -1.01
CA GLU A 43 -16.38 -7.16 -2.35
C GLU A 43 -15.92 -5.96 -3.16
N ARG A 44 -14.63 -5.94 -3.50
CA ARG A 44 -14.15 -4.97 -4.46
C ARG A 44 -14.80 -5.38 -5.77
N VAL A 45 -15.39 -4.43 -6.47
CA VAL A 45 -15.45 -4.53 -7.93
C VAL A 45 -14.00 -4.74 -8.33
N ILE A 46 -13.68 -5.95 -8.80
CA ILE A 46 -12.40 -6.18 -9.45
C ILE A 46 -12.49 -5.30 -10.68
N GLU A 47 -11.96 -4.08 -10.59
CA GLU A 47 -11.56 -3.35 -11.79
C GLU A 47 -10.70 -4.32 -12.56
N ASP A 48 -10.95 -4.43 -13.86
CA ASP A 48 -10.23 -5.30 -14.80
C ASP A 48 -8.80 -4.74 -14.91
N PHE A 49 -8.04 -4.95 -13.85
CA PHE A 49 -6.68 -4.53 -13.67
C PHE A 49 -5.85 -5.59 -14.36
N ASP A 50 -5.35 -5.27 -15.54
CA ASP A 50 -4.33 -6.09 -16.16
C ASP A 50 -3.04 -5.94 -15.35
N PHE A 51 -2.86 -6.87 -14.40
CA PHE A 51 -1.68 -6.92 -13.55
C PHE A 51 -0.40 -6.99 -14.36
N ALA A 52 -0.42 -7.65 -15.53
CA ALA A 52 0.76 -7.78 -16.37
C ALA A 52 1.11 -6.44 -17.01
N GLU A 53 0.12 -5.72 -17.56
CA GLU A 53 0.31 -4.37 -18.12
C GLU A 53 0.86 -3.40 -17.06
N LYS A 54 0.27 -3.38 -15.86
CA LYS A 54 0.76 -2.47 -14.81
C LYS A 54 2.15 -2.83 -14.31
N LEU A 55 2.46 -4.13 -14.22
CA LEU A 55 3.78 -4.57 -13.80
C LEU A 55 4.84 -4.21 -14.85
N GLU A 56 4.51 -4.32 -16.13
CA GLU A 56 5.37 -3.92 -17.24
C GLU A 56 5.66 -2.41 -17.19
N GLU A 57 4.63 -1.57 -17.07
CA GLU A 57 4.76 -0.11 -16.92
C GLU A 57 5.69 0.27 -15.76
N LEU A 58 5.47 -0.34 -14.58
CA LEU A 58 6.29 -0.07 -13.39
C LEU A 58 7.74 -0.54 -13.55
N ASN A 59 7.96 -1.65 -14.27
CA ASN A 59 9.30 -2.17 -14.50
C ASN A 59 10.07 -1.31 -15.51
N GLU A 60 9.40 -0.78 -16.54
CA GLU A 60 9.99 0.18 -17.47
C GLU A 60 10.41 1.48 -16.74
N GLU A 61 9.55 2.02 -15.88
CA GLU A 61 9.86 3.19 -15.05
C GLU A 61 11.07 2.92 -14.15
N LEU A 62 11.11 1.74 -13.51
CA LEU A 62 12.23 1.33 -12.67
C LEU A 62 13.56 1.26 -13.44
N GLU A 63 13.56 0.74 -14.66
CA GLU A 63 14.78 0.67 -15.48
C GLU A 63 15.29 2.06 -15.86
N VAL A 64 14.41 3.01 -16.18
CA VAL A 64 14.79 4.42 -16.43
C VAL A 64 15.45 5.02 -15.19
N LEU A 65 14.82 4.87 -14.02
CA LEU A 65 15.36 5.37 -12.75
C LEU A 65 16.71 4.73 -12.41
N ASN A 66 16.92 3.45 -12.73
CA ASN A 66 18.19 2.77 -12.53
C ASN A 66 19.30 3.34 -13.43
N VAL A 67 18.99 3.71 -14.67
CA VAL A 67 19.96 4.35 -15.56
C VAL A 67 20.35 5.72 -15.01
N GLU A 68 19.38 6.55 -14.64
CA GLU A 68 19.63 7.88 -14.06
C GLU A 68 20.45 7.79 -12.76
N ALA A 69 20.16 6.81 -11.91
CA ALA A 69 20.92 6.58 -10.68
C ALA A 69 22.40 6.27 -10.97
N ARG A 70 22.69 5.40 -11.94
CA ARG A 70 24.07 5.07 -12.33
C ARG A 70 24.82 6.29 -12.86
N GLU A 71 24.18 7.11 -13.69
CA GLU A 71 24.79 8.35 -14.20
C GLU A 71 25.13 9.32 -13.04
N LEU A 72 24.25 9.43 -12.05
CA LEU A 72 24.50 10.25 -10.87
C LEU A 72 25.65 9.67 -10.02
N GLU A 73 25.70 8.36 -9.83
CA GLU A 73 26.76 7.67 -9.11
C GLU A 73 28.13 7.90 -9.77
N GLU A 74 28.22 7.76 -11.09
CA GLU A 74 29.45 8.02 -11.87
C GLU A 74 29.91 9.46 -11.69
N ARG A 75 29.01 10.44 -11.86
CA ARG A 75 29.32 11.87 -11.67
C ARG A 75 29.79 12.18 -10.26
N ILE A 76 29.21 11.55 -9.25
CA ILE A 76 29.64 11.73 -7.86
C ILE A 76 31.06 11.17 -7.69
N ALA A 77 31.33 9.98 -8.22
CA ALA A 77 32.66 9.35 -8.13
C ALA A 77 33.75 10.21 -8.80
N GLU A 78 33.47 10.73 -10.01
CA GLU A 78 34.37 11.66 -10.71
C GLU A 78 34.65 12.92 -9.90
N ASN A 79 33.61 13.55 -9.38
CA ASN A 79 33.75 14.77 -8.57
C ASN A 79 34.55 14.52 -7.28
N VAL A 80 34.35 13.38 -6.63
CA VAL A 80 35.12 12.99 -5.44
C VAL A 80 36.60 12.82 -5.79
N ALA A 81 36.93 12.17 -6.91
CA ALA A 81 38.31 12.01 -7.36
C ALA A 81 38.99 13.37 -7.60
N LEU A 82 38.32 14.29 -8.30
CA LEU A 82 38.83 15.65 -8.56
C LEU A 82 39.07 16.46 -7.27
N LEU A 83 38.15 16.35 -6.29
CA LEU A 83 38.31 17.01 -4.99
C LEU A 83 39.49 16.45 -4.20
N LEU A 84 39.73 15.14 -4.27
CA LEU A 84 40.88 14.53 -3.63
C LEU A 84 42.19 14.98 -4.31
N GLU A 85 42.29 14.96 -5.64
CA GLU A 85 43.48 15.41 -6.37
C GLU A 85 43.81 16.89 -6.09
N SER A 86 42.80 17.77 -6.11
CA SER A 86 42.97 19.20 -5.81
C SER A 86 43.33 19.48 -4.35
N SER A 87 43.04 18.57 -3.43
CA SER A 87 43.40 18.74 -2.00
C SER A 87 44.89 18.44 -1.71
N PHE A 88 45.62 17.86 -2.67
CA PHE A 88 47.04 17.52 -2.56
C PHE A 88 47.97 18.37 -3.43
N THR A 89 47.45 19.44 -4.05
CA THR A 89 48.22 20.42 -4.84
C THR A 89 48.13 21.80 -4.19
#